data_AF-A0A4Z0H8E0-F1
#
_entry.id   AF-A0A4Z0H8E0-F1
#
_cell.length_a   1.000
_cell.length_b   1.000
_cell.length_c   1.000
_cell.angle_alpha   90.00
_cell.angle_beta   90.00
_cell.angle_gamma   90.00
#
_symmetry.space_group_name_H-M   'P 1'
#
loop_
_entity.id
_entity.type
_entity.pdbx_description
1 polymer ?
#
loop_
_entity_poly.entity_id
_entity_poly.type
_entity_poly.pdbx_seq_one_letter_code
_entity_poly.pdbx_strand_id
1 'polypeptide(L)'
;MHARELISGLVELLANSLRKRKELRIGVLLLSASTIIADAVILIIKDLDENLIAVSIVVGLISLLFLVSSILGFSEEAVSIKNPFEIELKHLSKEREELKKKFNHVESGAEDNVFNTVQINLNQTTEYYTINKSQARSSFTASLTAIIAGLITILAGVWFIYMGDNITSSVISVSVGALLEVIGGMYFHLYNKSIKQLNYFYGKLEKMQDTMLAIELTEQITNDEKKIEMQEKAILALLERSKNIK
;
A
#
# COMPACT_ATOMS: atom_id res chain seq x y z
N MET A 1 -15.15 -0.68 4.65
CA MET A 1 -14.19 -1.78 4.41
C MET A 1 -14.76 -2.79 3.40
N HIS A 2 -15.96 -3.34 3.61
CA HIS A 2 -16.58 -4.32 2.70
C HIS A 2 -16.80 -3.88 1.24
N ALA A 3 -17.24 -2.65 0.96
CA ALA A 3 -17.47 -2.20 -0.42
C ALA A 3 -16.19 -2.18 -1.27
N ARG A 4 -15.05 -1.84 -0.67
CA ARG A 4 -13.75 -1.82 -1.35
C ARG A 4 -13.27 -3.24 -1.66
N GLU A 5 -13.44 -4.18 -0.72
CA GLU A 5 -13.11 -5.60 -0.91
C GLU A 5 -13.97 -6.26 -2.00
N LEU A 6 -15.27 -5.90 -2.08
CA LEU A 6 -16.17 -6.39 -3.12
C LEU A 6 -15.77 -5.88 -4.50
N ILE A 7 -15.48 -4.58 -4.65
CA ILE A 7 -15.05 -4.01 -5.94
C ILE A 7 -13.70 -4.60 -6.37
N SER A 8 -12.73 -4.73 -5.45
CA SER A 8 -11.45 -5.39 -5.76
C SER A 8 -11.64 -6.86 -6.13
N GLY A 9 -12.50 -7.59 -5.42
CA GLY A 9 -12.79 -8.99 -5.75
C GLY A 9 -13.42 -9.13 -7.13
N LEU A 10 -14.33 -8.22 -7.50
CA LEU A 10 -14.95 -8.19 -8.83
C LEU A 10 -13.94 -7.89 -9.94
N VAL A 11 -13.07 -6.89 -9.77
CA VAL A 11 -12.02 -6.57 -10.75
C VAL A 11 -11.03 -7.72 -10.89
N GLU A 12 -10.65 -8.38 -9.78
CA GLU A 12 -9.78 -9.56 -9.79
C GLU A 12 -10.40 -10.72 -10.57
N LEU A 13 -11.67 -11.03 -10.31
CA LEU A 13 -12.41 -12.08 -11.00
C LEU A 13 -12.57 -11.78 -12.49
N LEU A 14 -12.94 -10.55 -12.85
CA LEU A 14 -13.12 -10.13 -14.24
C LEU A 14 -11.80 -10.13 -15.00
N ALA A 15 -10.73 -9.56 -14.44
CA ALA A 15 -9.42 -9.52 -15.08
C ALA A 15 -8.85 -10.93 -15.30
N ASN A 16 -8.98 -11.82 -14.32
CA ASN A 16 -8.53 -13.21 -14.45
C ASN A 16 -9.42 -14.03 -15.39
N SER A 17 -10.73 -13.75 -15.47
CA SER A 17 -11.64 -14.35 -16.44
C SER A 17 -11.30 -13.94 -17.88
N LEU A 18 -11.04 -12.65 -18.10
CA LEU A 18 -10.60 -12.11 -19.40
C LEU A 18 -9.21 -12.62 -19.80
N ARG A 19 -8.30 -12.81 -18.83
CA ARG A 19 -6.98 -13.44 -19.07
C ARG A 19 -7.12 -14.87 -19.61
N LYS A 20 -8.06 -15.66 -19.08
CA LYS A 20 -8.34 -17.03 -19.56
C LYS A 20 -8.98 -17.06 -20.96
N ARG A 21 -9.67 -16.00 -21.37
CA ARG A 21 -10.41 -15.91 -22.65
C ARG A 21 -9.83 -14.81 -23.54
N LYS A 22 -8.66 -15.08 -24.15
CA LYS A 22 -7.87 -14.12 -24.95
C LYS A 22 -8.68 -13.46 -26.09
N GLU A 23 -9.56 -14.20 -26.74
CA GLU A 23 -10.47 -13.72 -27.80
C GLU A 23 -11.41 -12.59 -27.32
N LEU A 24 -11.89 -12.67 -26.06
CA LEU A 24 -12.85 -11.72 -25.51
C LEU A 24 -12.20 -10.46 -24.94
N ARG A 25 -10.92 -10.52 -24.56
CA ARG A 25 -10.22 -9.41 -23.89
C ARG A 25 -10.15 -8.16 -24.79
N ILE A 26 -9.74 -8.34 -26.04
CA ILE A 26 -9.64 -7.24 -27.01
C ILE A 26 -11.05 -6.67 -27.31
N GLY A 27 -12.05 -7.55 -27.48
CA GLY A 27 -13.43 -7.13 -27.68
C GLY A 27 -13.99 -6.30 -26.53
N VAL A 28 -13.78 -6.72 -25.28
CA VAL A 28 -14.21 -5.99 -24.08
C VAL A 28 -13.47 -4.67 -23.92
N LEU A 29 -12.17 -4.62 -24.28
CA LEU A 29 -11.39 -3.37 -24.24
C LEU A 29 -11.93 -2.35 -25.23
N LEU A 30 -12.16 -2.75 -26.49
CA LEU A 30 -12.67 -1.86 -27.53
C LEU A 30 -14.10 -1.41 -27.23
N LEU A 31 -14.95 -2.33 -26.74
CA LEU A 31 -16.33 -2.01 -26.38
C LEU A 31 -16.38 -1.00 -25.22
N SER A 32 -15.63 -1.24 -24.14
CA SER A 32 -15.59 -0.33 -22.98
C SER A 32 -15.00 1.04 -23.32
N ALA A 33 -13.98 1.10 -24.18
CA ALA A 33 -13.43 2.37 -24.65
C ALA A 33 -14.46 3.14 -25.51
N SER A 34 -15.17 2.43 -26.40
CA SER A 34 -16.22 3.02 -27.25
C SER A 34 -17.40 3.54 -26.43
N THR A 35 -17.85 2.80 -25.42
CA THR A 35 -18.95 3.25 -24.55
C THR A 35 -18.56 4.47 -23.73
N ILE A 36 -17.32 4.57 -23.23
CA ILE A 36 -16.83 5.77 -22.53
C ILE A 36 -16.82 7.00 -23.45
N ILE A 37 -16.37 6.83 -24.69
CA ILE A 37 -16.37 7.92 -25.68
C ILE A 37 -17.81 8.36 -25.99
N ALA A 38 -18.72 7.40 -26.19
CA ALA A 38 -20.13 7.69 -26.44
C ALA A 38 -20.79 8.41 -25.26
N ASP A 39 -20.52 7.96 -24.02
CA ASP A 39 -21.00 8.62 -22.80
C ASP A 39 -20.50 10.06 -22.70
N ALA A 40 -19.22 10.29 -23.01
CA ALA A 40 -18.63 11.62 -23.00
C ALA A 40 -19.32 12.55 -24.02
N VAL A 41 -19.63 12.05 -25.22
CA VAL A 41 -20.36 12.81 -26.25
C VAL A 41 -21.79 13.13 -25.80
N ILE A 42 -22.48 12.16 -25.19
CA ILE A 42 -23.84 12.34 -24.67
C ILE A 42 -23.87 13.44 -23.60
N LEU A 43 -22.90 13.46 -22.69
CA LEU A 43 -22.81 14.47 -21.62
C LEU A 43 -22.46 15.88 -22.13
N ILE A 44 -21.86 16.02 -23.31
CA ILE A 44 -21.55 17.33 -23.93
C ILE A 44 -22.80 18.00 -24.51
N ILE A 45 -23.83 17.22 -24.87
CA ILE A 45 -25.08 17.75 -25.41
C ILE A 45 -25.85 18.45 -24.27
N LYS A 46 -25.95 19.78 -24.32
CA LYS A 46 -26.43 20.64 -23.21
C LYS A 46 -27.91 20.48 -22.81
N ASP A 47 -28.66 19.56 -23.41
CA ASP A 47 -30.13 19.45 -23.29
C ASP A 47 -30.59 18.08 -22.77
N LEU A 48 -29.82 17.49 -21.84
CA LEU A 48 -30.15 16.20 -21.25
C LEU A 48 -31.02 16.33 -20.00
N ASP A 49 -32.01 15.44 -19.91
CA ASP A 49 -32.82 15.22 -18.71
C ASP A 49 -31.95 14.72 -17.54
N GLU A 50 -32.31 15.10 -16.31
CA GLU A 50 -31.60 14.77 -15.07
C GLU A 50 -31.49 13.25 -14.87
N ASN A 51 -32.51 12.49 -15.28
CA ASN A 51 -32.51 11.03 -15.25
C ASN A 51 -31.48 10.43 -16.24
N LEU A 52 -31.32 11.04 -17.41
CA LEU A 52 -30.37 10.60 -18.45
C LEU A 52 -28.92 10.85 -18.01
N ILE A 53 -28.67 11.96 -17.32
CA ILE A 53 -27.36 12.26 -16.72
C ILE A 53 -27.01 11.21 -15.66
N ALA A 54 -27.94 10.87 -14.77
CA ALA A 54 -27.73 9.84 -13.74
C ALA A 54 -27.42 8.46 -14.35
N VAL A 55 -28.13 8.07 -15.42
CA VAL A 55 -27.87 6.82 -16.15
C VAL A 55 -26.49 6.83 -16.81
N SER A 56 -26.11 7.92 -17.48
CA SER A 56 -24.79 8.07 -18.11
C SER A 56 -23.65 7.93 -17.10
N ILE A 57 -23.78 8.53 -15.91
CA ILE A 57 -22.78 8.38 -14.83
C ILE A 57 -22.63 6.90 -14.42
N VAL A 58 -23.74 6.17 -14.27
CA VAL A 58 -23.69 4.75 -13.90
C VAL A 58 -23.08 3.89 -15.01
N VAL A 59 -23.45 4.14 -16.27
CA VAL A 59 -22.90 3.45 -17.45
C VAL A 59 -21.40 3.71 -17.60
N GLY A 60 -20.96 4.95 -17.38
CA GLY A 60 -19.56 5.34 -17.43
C GLY A 60 -18.72 4.65 -16.35
N LEU A 61 -19.24 4.56 -15.12
CA LEU A 61 -18.58 3.84 -14.02
C LEU A 61 -18.46 2.33 -14.30
N ILE A 62 -19.50 1.70 -14.86
CA ILE A 62 -19.46 0.29 -15.26
C ILE A 62 -18.46 0.08 -16.40
N SER A 63 -18.47 0.96 -17.41
CA SER A 63 -17.56 0.87 -18.56
C SER A 63 -16.10 1.04 -18.14
N LEU A 64 -15.82 1.95 -17.21
CA LEU A 64 -14.48 2.14 -16.64
C LEU A 64 -14.00 0.88 -15.89
N LEU A 65 -14.89 0.21 -15.15
CA LEU A 65 -14.57 -1.04 -14.45
C LEU A 65 -14.18 -2.16 -15.42
N PHE A 66 -14.90 -2.30 -16.54
CA PHE A 66 -14.56 -3.27 -17.59
C PHE A 66 -13.26 -2.92 -18.32
N LEU A 67 -13.01 -1.63 -18.58
CA LEU A 67 -11.79 -1.16 -19.20
C LEU A 67 -10.56 -1.49 -18.35
N VAL A 68 -10.61 -1.16 -17.06
CA VAL A 68 -9.54 -1.48 -16.09
C VAL A 68 -9.33 -2.99 -16.00
N SER A 69 -10.42 -3.77 -15.89
CA SER A 69 -10.33 -5.23 -15.81
C SER A 69 -9.73 -5.86 -17.08
N SER A 70 -10.04 -5.31 -18.25
CA SER A 70 -9.52 -5.80 -19.52
C SER A 70 -8.03 -5.50 -19.69
N ILE A 71 -7.58 -4.29 -19.34
CA ILE A 71 -6.16 -3.91 -19.32
C ILE A 71 -5.38 -4.85 -18.39
N LEU A 72 -5.87 -5.08 -17.17
CA LEU A 72 -5.23 -5.99 -16.22
C LEU A 72 -5.20 -7.44 -16.73
N GLY A 73 -6.18 -7.86 -17.54
CA GLY A 73 -6.19 -9.15 -18.23
C GLY A 73 -5.08 -9.36 -19.26
N PHE A 74 -4.30 -8.31 -19.61
CA PHE A 74 -3.08 -8.43 -20.42
C PHE A 74 -1.84 -8.83 -19.62
N SER A 75 -1.91 -8.84 -18.29
CA SER A 75 -0.79 -9.26 -17.45
C SER A 75 -0.38 -10.73 -17.67
N GLU A 76 0.93 -10.98 -17.60
CA GLU A 76 1.51 -12.32 -17.73
C GLU A 76 1.19 -13.22 -16.54
N GLU A 77 1.01 -12.63 -15.35
CA GLU A 77 0.69 -13.30 -14.10
C GLU A 77 -0.81 -13.22 -13.77
N ALA A 78 -1.26 -14.01 -12.78
CA ALA A 78 -2.63 -13.86 -12.28
C ALA A 78 -2.73 -12.51 -11.58
N VAL A 79 -3.73 -11.72 -11.95
CA VAL A 79 -4.03 -10.48 -11.26
C VAL A 79 -4.49 -10.91 -9.87
N SER A 80 -3.70 -10.62 -8.85
CA SER A 80 -4.15 -10.70 -7.47
C SER A 80 -4.20 -9.29 -6.94
N ILE A 81 -5.40 -8.80 -6.61
CA ILE A 81 -5.57 -7.49 -5.99
C ILE A 81 -5.27 -7.59 -4.48
N LYS A 82 -5.06 -8.81 -3.98
CA LYS A 82 -4.55 -9.06 -2.65
C LYS A 82 -3.21 -8.38 -2.48
N ASN A 83 -3.17 -7.42 -1.57
CA ASN A 83 -1.98 -6.63 -1.30
C ASN A 83 -0.85 -7.59 -0.85
N PRO A 84 0.32 -7.62 -1.50
CA PRO A 84 1.41 -8.52 -1.10
C PRO A 84 1.79 -8.36 0.37
N PHE A 85 1.61 -7.15 0.91
CA PHE A 85 1.81 -6.88 2.32
C PHE A 85 0.81 -7.61 3.23
N GLU A 86 -0.44 -7.86 2.80
CA GLU A 86 -1.40 -8.64 3.59
C GLU A 86 -1.00 -10.11 3.72
N ILE A 87 -0.38 -10.68 2.69
CA ILE A 87 0.11 -12.06 2.73
C ILE A 87 1.27 -12.15 3.73
N GLU A 88 2.21 -11.21 3.64
CA GLU A 88 3.34 -11.09 4.56
C GLU A 88 2.88 -10.86 6.01
N LEU A 89 1.91 -9.96 6.23
CA LEU A 89 1.28 -9.70 7.54
C LEU A 89 0.64 -10.96 8.13
N LYS A 90 -0.09 -11.74 7.32
CA LYS A 90 -0.68 -13.02 7.76
C LYS A 90 0.39 -14.04 8.11
N HIS A 91 1.48 -14.09 7.36
CA HIS A 91 2.61 -14.96 7.67
C HIS A 91 3.24 -14.58 9.00
N LEU A 92 3.57 -13.29 9.21
CA LEU A 92 4.13 -12.79 10.46
C LEU A 92 3.22 -13.07 11.67
N SER A 93 1.90 -12.90 11.50
CA SER A 93 0.93 -13.23 12.56
C SER A 93 0.93 -14.72 12.90
N LYS A 94 0.97 -15.61 11.89
CA LYS A 94 1.02 -17.07 12.12
C LYS A 94 2.32 -17.48 12.79
N GLU A 95 3.45 -16.98 12.29
CA GLU A 95 4.78 -17.22 12.86
C GLU A 95 4.82 -16.80 14.34
N ARG A 96 4.23 -15.66 14.69
CA ARG A 96 4.12 -15.21 16.09
C ARG A 96 3.32 -16.18 16.95
N GLU A 97 2.20 -16.69 16.45
CA GLU A 97 1.40 -17.67 17.19
C GLU A 97 2.17 -18.98 17.40
N GLU A 98 2.91 -19.43 16.39
CA GLU A 98 3.79 -20.60 16.47
C GLU A 98 4.91 -20.38 17.50
N LEU A 99 5.57 -19.22 17.48
CA LEU A 99 6.58 -18.84 18.47
C LEU A 99 5.99 -18.85 19.89
N LYS A 100 4.83 -18.21 20.10
CA LYS A 100 4.16 -18.20 21.41
C LYS A 100 3.80 -19.60 21.89
N LYS A 101 3.30 -20.46 21.00
CA LYS A 101 3.00 -21.87 21.35
C LYS A 101 4.28 -22.62 21.73
N LYS A 102 5.34 -22.48 20.93
CA LYS A 102 6.64 -23.11 21.18
C LYS A 102 7.19 -22.69 22.55
N PHE A 103 7.15 -21.42 22.89
CA PHE A 103 7.73 -20.90 24.13
C PHE A 103 6.86 -21.17 25.38
N ASN A 104 5.54 -21.30 25.25
CA ASN A 104 4.66 -21.65 26.37
C ASN A 104 4.75 -23.12 26.82
N HIS A 105 5.32 -24.02 26.01
CA HIS A 105 5.40 -25.46 26.31
C HIS A 105 6.78 -25.91 26.83
N VAL A 106 7.75 -25.00 26.91
CA VAL A 106 9.11 -25.31 27.38
C VAL A 106 9.25 -24.77 28.80
N GLU A 107 9.55 -25.66 29.78
CA GLU A 107 10.08 -25.25 31.09
C GLU A 107 11.45 -24.59 30.86
N SER A 108 11.43 -23.30 30.53
CA SER A 108 12.60 -22.54 30.08
C SER A 108 13.29 -21.87 31.26
N GLY A 109 14.62 -21.96 31.32
CA GLY A 109 15.44 -21.15 32.22
C GLY A 109 15.30 -19.65 31.96
N ALA A 110 15.86 -18.80 32.83
CA ALA A 110 15.76 -17.35 32.71
C ALA A 110 16.33 -16.79 31.39
N GLU A 111 17.39 -17.41 30.85
CA GLU A 111 18.09 -16.98 29.63
C GLU A 111 17.25 -17.26 28.36
N ASP A 112 16.68 -18.47 28.23
CA ASP A 112 15.76 -18.83 27.16
C ASP A 112 14.53 -17.91 27.12
N ASN A 113 13.98 -17.53 28.28
CA ASN A 113 12.84 -16.63 28.35
C ASN A 113 13.13 -15.24 27.75
N VAL A 114 14.37 -14.74 27.88
CA VAL A 114 14.77 -13.44 27.32
C VAL A 114 14.88 -13.53 25.80
N PHE A 115 15.58 -14.54 25.27
CA PHE A 115 15.71 -14.74 23.82
C PHE A 115 14.35 -14.99 23.13
N ASN A 116 13.48 -15.77 23.78
CA ASN A 116 12.11 -16.01 23.31
C ASN A 116 11.33 -14.69 23.19
N THR A 117 11.48 -13.81 24.18
CA THR A 117 10.87 -12.47 24.15
C THR A 117 11.44 -11.60 23.04
N VAL A 118 12.76 -11.64 22.81
CA VAL A 118 13.42 -10.90 21.72
C VAL A 118 12.92 -11.36 20.35
N GLN A 119 12.75 -12.66 20.12
CA GLN A 119 12.21 -13.18 18.86
C GLN A 119 10.77 -12.70 18.58
N ILE A 120 9.91 -12.68 19.61
CA ILE A 120 8.55 -12.14 19.48
C ILE A 120 8.59 -10.65 19.12
N ASN A 121 9.44 -9.88 19.80
CA ASN A 121 9.61 -8.45 19.55
C ASN A 121 10.18 -8.17 18.15
N LEU A 122 11.07 -9.04 17.65
CA LEU A 122 11.59 -8.97 16.28
C LEU A 122 10.48 -9.13 15.26
N ASN A 123 9.68 -10.19 15.40
CA ASN A 123 8.52 -10.42 14.54
C ASN A 123 7.53 -9.23 14.59
N GLN A 124 7.26 -8.66 15.77
CA GLN A 124 6.44 -7.45 15.90
C GLN A 124 7.04 -6.22 15.21
N THR A 125 8.35 -6.01 15.35
CA THR A 125 9.05 -4.89 14.70
C THR A 125 8.99 -5.04 13.17
N THR A 126 9.17 -6.26 12.66
CA THR A 126 9.00 -6.58 11.24
C THR A 126 7.56 -6.31 10.78
N GLU A 127 6.54 -6.66 11.58
CA GLU A 127 5.14 -6.35 11.26
C GLU A 127 4.91 -4.84 11.11
N TYR A 128 5.37 -4.03 12.06
CA TYR A 128 5.25 -2.57 11.98
C TYR A 128 6.00 -1.97 10.80
N TYR A 129 7.18 -2.52 10.47
CA TYR A 129 7.92 -2.16 9.27
C TYR A 129 7.11 -2.45 7.99
N THR A 130 6.54 -3.66 7.87
CA THR A 130 5.74 -4.07 6.72
C THR A 130 4.46 -3.25 6.57
N ILE A 131 3.78 -2.93 7.68
CA ILE A 131 2.62 -2.01 7.68
C ILE A 131 3.02 -0.63 7.15
N ASN A 132 4.10 -0.05 7.66
CA ASN A 132 4.56 1.28 7.24
C ASN A 132 4.98 1.31 5.77
N LYS A 133 5.63 0.25 5.29
CA LYS A 133 5.98 0.09 3.87
C LYS A 133 4.73 0.07 2.98
N SER A 134 3.69 -0.66 3.40
CA SER A 134 2.39 -0.70 2.72
C SER A 134 1.69 0.66 2.69
N GLN A 135 1.68 1.36 3.84
CA GLN A 135 1.08 2.69 3.96
C GLN A 135 1.82 3.74 3.13
N ALA A 136 3.15 3.72 3.13
CA ALA A 136 3.97 4.61 2.32
C ALA A 136 3.67 4.40 0.83
N ARG A 137 3.70 3.15 0.34
CA ARG A 137 3.38 2.85 -1.06
C ARG A 137 1.98 3.33 -1.42
N SER A 138 0.98 3.04 -0.60
CA SER A 138 -0.41 3.42 -0.84
C SER A 138 -0.59 4.94 -0.85
N SER A 139 -0.02 5.64 0.12
CA SER A 139 -0.08 7.10 0.21
C SER A 139 0.62 7.78 -0.96
N PHE A 140 1.78 7.26 -1.39
CA PHE A 140 2.47 7.75 -2.58
C PHE A 140 1.60 7.58 -3.84
N THR A 141 1.05 6.38 -4.07
CA THR A 141 0.17 6.15 -5.22
C THR A 141 -1.08 7.01 -5.20
N ALA A 142 -1.72 7.18 -4.04
CA ALA A 142 -2.89 8.03 -3.89
C ALA A 142 -2.56 9.51 -4.15
N SER A 143 -1.40 9.99 -3.66
CA SER A 143 -0.93 11.35 -3.91
C SER A 143 -0.70 11.60 -5.39
N LEU A 144 -0.01 10.69 -6.08
CA LEU A 144 0.30 10.83 -7.50
C LEU A 144 -0.98 10.81 -8.35
N THR A 145 -1.91 9.90 -8.07
CA THR A 145 -3.20 9.86 -8.77
C THR A 145 -4.01 11.13 -8.56
N ALA A 146 -4.08 11.64 -7.33
CA ALA A 146 -4.82 12.86 -7.02
C ALA A 146 -4.22 14.09 -7.72
N ILE A 147 -2.89 14.23 -7.72
CA ILE A 147 -2.18 15.31 -8.42
C ILE A 147 -2.43 15.21 -9.93
N ILE A 148 -2.22 14.04 -10.55
CA ILE A 148 -2.43 13.89 -12.00
C ILE A 148 -3.90 14.17 -12.38
N ALA A 149 -4.86 13.64 -11.63
CA ALA A 149 -6.27 13.89 -11.85
C ALA A 149 -6.64 15.37 -11.64
N GLY A 150 -6.09 16.01 -10.60
CA GLY A 150 -6.26 17.44 -10.32
C GLY A 150 -5.79 18.29 -11.49
N LEU A 151 -4.56 18.06 -11.94
CA LEU A 151 -3.94 18.77 -13.05
C LEU A 151 -4.73 18.59 -14.36
N ILE A 152 -5.15 17.37 -14.70
CA ILE A 152 -6.03 17.11 -15.86
C ILE A 152 -7.35 17.88 -15.75
N THR A 153 -7.95 17.91 -14.55
CA THR A 153 -9.24 18.60 -14.32
C THR A 153 -9.09 20.12 -14.45
N ILE A 154 -7.99 20.69 -13.96
CA ILE A 154 -7.69 22.13 -14.15
C ILE A 154 -7.53 22.44 -15.64
N LEU A 155 -6.75 21.62 -16.37
CA LEU A 155 -6.55 21.82 -17.81
C LEU A 155 -7.87 21.73 -18.60
N ALA A 156 -8.75 20.78 -18.25
CA ALA A 156 -10.09 20.70 -18.84
C ALA A 156 -10.93 21.95 -18.51
N GLY A 157 -10.87 22.44 -17.27
CA GLY A 157 -11.53 23.69 -16.87
C GLY A 157 -11.07 24.90 -17.68
N VAL A 158 -9.76 25.04 -17.92
CA VAL A 158 -9.19 26.09 -18.77
C VAL A 158 -9.62 25.91 -20.22
N TRP A 159 -9.67 24.67 -20.72
CA TRP A 159 -10.12 24.34 -22.07
C TRP A 159 -11.58 24.76 -22.32
N PHE A 160 -12.47 24.56 -21.34
CA PHE A 160 -13.87 25.01 -21.45
C PHE A 160 -14.01 26.53 -21.62
N ILE A 161 -13.12 27.33 -21.01
CA ILE A 161 -13.10 28.79 -21.25
C ILE A 161 -12.80 29.08 -22.72
N TYR A 162 -11.83 28.36 -23.29
CA TYR A 162 -11.39 28.58 -24.67
C TYR A 162 -12.44 28.17 -25.72
N MET A 163 -13.24 27.16 -25.43
CA MET A 163 -14.37 26.73 -26.29
C MET A 163 -15.59 27.66 -26.21
N GLY A 164 -15.58 28.68 -25.33
CA GLY A 164 -16.73 29.55 -25.11
C GLY A 164 -17.87 28.86 -24.34
N ASP A 165 -17.56 27.80 -23.59
CA ASP A 165 -18.52 27.10 -22.74
C ASP A 165 -18.90 27.91 -21.50
N ASN A 166 -19.88 27.40 -20.75
CA ASN A 166 -20.43 28.08 -19.57
C ASN A 166 -19.32 28.30 -18.51
N ILE A 167 -19.09 29.56 -18.12
CA ILE A 167 -18.11 29.97 -17.10
C ILE A 167 -18.27 29.13 -15.82
N THR A 168 -19.50 28.78 -15.46
CA THR A 168 -19.81 27.93 -14.31
C THR A 168 -19.09 26.58 -14.35
N SER A 169 -19.07 25.89 -15.50
CA SER A 169 -18.40 24.59 -15.64
C SER A 169 -16.89 24.71 -15.50
N SER A 170 -16.30 25.78 -16.05
CA SER A 170 -14.88 26.06 -15.90
C SER A 170 -14.49 26.32 -14.44
N VAL A 171 -15.25 27.17 -13.74
CA VAL A 171 -15.01 27.49 -12.33
C VAL A 171 -15.12 26.24 -11.46
N ILE A 172 -16.10 25.37 -11.72
CA ILE A 172 -16.25 24.10 -11.01
C ILE A 172 -15.03 23.20 -11.27
N SER A 173 -14.63 23.00 -12.53
CA SER A 173 -13.48 22.15 -12.88
C SER A 173 -12.18 22.65 -12.25
N VAL A 174 -11.90 23.96 -12.31
CA VAL A 174 -10.70 24.54 -11.68
C VAL A 174 -10.75 24.37 -10.16
N SER A 175 -11.91 24.57 -9.53
CA SER A 175 -12.08 24.42 -8.08
C SER A 175 -11.89 22.98 -7.62
N VAL A 176 -12.49 22.01 -8.34
CA VAL A 176 -12.34 20.58 -8.06
C VAL A 176 -10.90 20.13 -8.29
N GLY A 177 -10.26 20.60 -9.36
CA GLY A 177 -8.86 20.32 -9.63
C GLY A 177 -7.94 20.86 -8.53
N ALA A 178 -8.14 22.10 -8.08
CA ALA A 178 -7.39 22.67 -6.96
C ALA A 178 -7.60 21.90 -5.65
N LEU A 179 -8.82 21.42 -5.38
CA LEU A 179 -9.09 20.56 -4.23
C LEU A 179 -8.33 19.23 -4.30
N LEU A 180 -8.26 18.61 -5.49
CA LEU A 180 -7.49 17.38 -5.71
C LEU A 180 -5.99 17.58 -5.49
N GLU A 181 -5.43 18.74 -5.86
CA GLU A 181 -4.04 19.09 -5.55
C GLU A 181 -3.78 19.16 -4.03
N VAL A 182 -4.70 19.77 -3.28
CA VAL A 182 -4.62 19.82 -1.80
C VAL A 182 -4.68 18.41 -1.19
N ILE A 183 -5.57 17.56 -1.70
CA ILE A 183 -5.66 16.15 -1.28
C ILE A 183 -4.37 15.40 -1.60
N GLY A 184 -3.81 15.60 -2.79
CA GLY A 184 -2.52 15.07 -3.20
C GLY A 184 -1.41 15.45 -2.24
N GLY A 185 -1.32 16.74 -1.88
CA GLY A 185 -0.39 17.25 -0.89
C GLY A 185 -0.55 16.63 0.50
N MET A 186 -1.78 16.41 0.96
CA MET A 186 -2.04 15.73 2.25
C MET A 186 -1.56 14.28 2.23
N TYR A 187 -1.82 13.53 1.16
CA TYR A 187 -1.31 12.16 1.02
C TYR A 187 0.22 12.13 0.90
N PHE A 188 0.85 13.13 0.26
CA PHE A 188 2.30 13.25 0.23
C PHE A 188 2.88 13.53 1.63
N HIS A 189 2.18 14.32 2.46
CA HIS A 189 2.55 14.51 3.85
C HIS A 189 2.47 13.20 4.65
N LEU A 190 1.42 12.40 4.46
CA LEU A 190 1.29 11.07 5.07
C LEU A 190 2.41 10.13 4.61
N TYR A 191 2.72 10.12 3.31
CA TYR A 191 3.86 9.38 2.77
C TYR A 191 5.16 9.72 3.50
N ASN A 192 5.48 11.00 3.64
CA ASN A 192 6.68 11.45 4.36
C ASN A 192 6.70 10.99 5.83
N LYS A 193 5.54 11.00 6.51
CA LYS A 193 5.43 10.45 7.87
C LYS A 193 5.65 8.93 7.91
N SER A 194 5.06 8.18 6.98
CA SER A 194 5.25 6.74 6.88
C SER A 194 6.70 6.37 6.57
N ILE A 195 7.41 7.14 5.74
CA ILE A 195 8.85 6.92 5.49
C ILE A 195 9.69 7.18 6.74
N LYS A 196 9.39 8.23 7.52
CA LYS A 196 10.08 8.46 8.80
C LYS A 196 9.87 7.30 9.78
N GLN A 197 8.65 6.79 9.88
CA GLN A 197 8.34 5.62 10.71
C GLN A 197 9.01 4.34 10.17
N LEU A 198 9.03 4.15 8.85
CA LEU A 198 9.71 3.03 8.21
C LEU A 198 11.20 3.01 8.56
N ASN A 199 11.88 4.15 8.43
CA ASN A 199 13.29 4.28 8.78
C ASN A 199 13.53 4.05 10.28
N TYR A 200 12.61 4.52 11.14
CA TYR A 200 12.66 4.24 12.57
C TYR A 200 12.57 2.75 12.88
N PHE A 201 11.58 2.03 12.32
CA PHE A 201 11.42 0.60 12.54
C PHE A 201 12.56 -0.21 11.91
N TYR A 202 13.03 0.19 10.73
CA TYR A 202 14.20 -0.41 10.09
C TYR A 202 15.45 -0.30 10.98
N GLY A 203 15.74 0.88 11.53
CA GLY A 203 16.86 1.06 12.45
C GLY A 203 16.68 0.33 13.80
N LYS A 204 15.44 0.10 14.25
CA LYS A 204 15.17 -0.76 15.42
C LYS A 204 15.40 -2.24 15.10
N LEU A 205 15.01 -2.66 13.90
CA LEU A 205 15.20 -4.02 13.40
C LEU A 205 16.69 -4.36 13.26
N GLU A 206 17.45 -3.50 12.61
CA GLU A 206 18.92 -3.60 12.46
C GLU A 206 19.60 -3.71 13.83
N LYS A 207 19.30 -2.80 14.76
CA LYS A 207 19.87 -2.82 16.12
C LYS A 207 19.59 -4.12 16.87
N MET A 208 18.43 -4.72 16.66
CA MET A 208 18.07 -5.98 17.32
C MET A 208 18.80 -7.17 16.69
N GLN A 209 18.95 -7.18 15.37
CA GLN A 209 19.76 -8.17 14.64
C GLN A 209 21.24 -8.10 15.04
N ASP A 210 21.82 -6.89 15.09
CA ASP A 210 23.21 -6.68 15.55
C ASP A 210 23.41 -7.18 16.98
N THR A 211 22.42 -6.98 17.85
CA THR A 211 22.48 -7.46 19.24
C THR A 211 22.47 -8.98 19.29
N MET A 212 21.57 -9.63 18.56
CA MET A 212 21.51 -11.09 18.50
C MET A 212 22.79 -11.69 17.90
N LEU A 213 23.32 -11.09 16.82
CA LEU A 213 24.57 -11.52 16.21
C LEU A 213 25.75 -11.37 17.18
N ALA A 214 25.82 -10.27 17.92
CA ALA A 214 26.86 -10.07 18.93
C ALA A 214 26.78 -11.14 20.03
N ILE A 215 25.58 -11.44 20.55
CA ILE A 215 25.42 -12.46 21.58
C ILE A 215 25.83 -13.83 21.04
N GLU A 216 25.33 -14.24 19.87
CA GLU A 216 25.69 -15.49 19.21
C GLU A 216 27.20 -15.63 19.03
N LEU A 217 27.88 -14.58 18.55
CA LEU A 217 29.34 -14.57 18.39
C LEU A 217 30.07 -14.70 19.73
N THR A 218 29.56 -14.09 20.81
CA THR A 218 30.15 -14.25 22.14
C THR A 218 29.95 -15.65 22.71
N GLU A 219 28.81 -16.28 22.43
CA GLU A 219 28.50 -17.63 22.91
C GLU A 219 29.38 -18.69 22.26
N GLN A 220 29.74 -18.50 20.98
CA GLN A 220 30.61 -19.39 20.20
C GLN A 220 32.09 -19.36 20.62
N ILE A 221 32.51 -18.46 21.52
CA ILE A 221 33.90 -18.39 22.00
C ILE A 221 34.20 -19.58 22.92
N THR A 222 35.22 -20.38 22.56
CA THR A 222 35.60 -21.59 23.31
C THR A 222 36.47 -21.32 24.54
N ASN A 223 37.18 -20.19 24.58
CA ASN A 223 38.00 -19.80 25.73
C ASN A 223 37.15 -19.03 26.74
N ASP A 224 36.97 -19.58 27.95
CA ASP A 224 36.07 -19.03 28.97
C ASP A 224 36.46 -17.62 29.44
N GLU A 225 37.75 -17.36 29.69
CA GLU A 225 38.21 -16.02 30.10
C GLU A 225 37.89 -14.97 29.02
N LYS A 226 38.19 -15.30 27.76
CA LYS A 226 37.92 -14.42 26.62
C LYS A 226 36.42 -14.26 26.36
N LYS A 227 35.62 -15.31 26.59
CA LYS A 227 34.17 -15.25 26.47
C LYS A 227 33.58 -14.27 27.47
N ILE A 228 33.95 -14.38 28.75
CA ILE A 228 33.52 -13.45 29.80
C ILE A 228 33.93 -12.02 29.46
N GLU A 229 35.17 -11.80 29.01
CA GLU A 229 35.67 -10.49 28.61
C GLU A 229 34.82 -9.88 27.47
N MET A 230 34.48 -10.67 26.44
CA MET A 230 33.68 -10.17 25.32
C MET A 230 32.21 -9.93 25.70
N GLN A 231 31.64 -10.76 26.58
CA GLN A 231 30.29 -10.56 27.11
C GLN A 231 30.21 -9.25 27.92
N GLU A 232 31.20 -8.96 28.76
CA GLU A 232 31.28 -7.70 29.50
C GLU A 232 31.30 -6.50 28.55
N LYS A 233 32.16 -6.55 27.50
CA LYS A 233 32.21 -5.49 26.49
C LYS A 233 30.89 -5.32 25.74
N ALA A 234 30.20 -6.41 25.41
CA ALA A 234 28.89 -6.36 24.76
C ALA A 234 27.84 -5.69 25.67
N ILE A 235 27.81 -6.03 26.97
CA ILE A 235 26.91 -5.41 27.95
C ILE A 235 27.19 -3.91 28.07
N LEU A 236 28.47 -3.51 28.17
CA LEU A 236 28.86 -2.10 28.23
C LEU A 236 28.40 -1.33 26.98
N ALA A 237 28.61 -1.89 25.79
CA ALA A 237 28.15 -1.29 24.54
C ALA A 237 26.62 -1.15 24.48
N LEU A 238 25.87 -2.13 24.99
CA LEU A 238 24.40 -2.07 25.07
C LEU A 238 23.91 -1.00 26.05
N LEU A 239 24.57 -0.85 27.20
CA LEU A 239 24.27 0.19 28.19
C LEU A 239 24.59 1.59 27.67
N GLU A 240 25.69 1.74 26.92
CA GLU A 240 26.03 3.01 26.27
C GLU A 240 25.01 3.36 25.17
N ARG A 241 24.64 2.38 24.35
CA ARG A 241 23.62 2.54 23.31
C ARG A 241 22.27 2.98 23.90
N SER A 242 21.86 2.44 25.06
CA SER A 242 20.57 2.79 25.67
C SER A 242 20.54 4.23 26.20
N LYS A 243 21.66 4.73 26.74
CA LYS A 243 21.80 6.13 27.19
C LYS A 243 21.68 7.15 26.05
N ASN A 244 22.08 6.74 24.84
CA ASN A 244 22.07 7.60 23.65
C ASN A 244 20.71 7.63 22.91
N ILE A 245 19.68 6.92 23.41
CA ILE A 245 18.32 6.98 22.87
C ILE A 245 17.61 8.20 23.50
N LYS A 246 17.78 9.38 22.90
CA LYS A 246 16.91 10.55 23.09
C LYS A 246 15.97 10.71 21.90
#